data_AF-A0A547LAH1-F1
#
_entry.id   AF-A0A547LAH1-F1
#
_cell.length_a   1.000
_cell.length_b   1.000
_cell.length_c   1.000
_cell.angle_alpha   90.00
_cell.angle_beta   90.00
_cell.angle_gamma   90.00
#
_symmetry.space_group_name_H-M   'P 1'
#
loop_
_entity.id
_entity.type
_entity.pdbx_description
1 polymer ?
#
loop_
_entity_poly.entity_id
_entity_poly.type
_entity_poly.pdbx_seq_one_letter_code
_entity_poly.pdbx_strand_id
1 'polypeptide(L)' 'YPTVPRGTERLRITPTPFHSDALIAKLQDALVETWDALGIPYGSAGRPIVAKSDRIVPLIMAKAGG' A
#
# COMPACT_ATOMS: atom_id res chain seq x y z
N TYR A 1 -11.19 2.14 14.67
CA TYR A 1 -12.35 2.56 15.48
C TYR A 1 -11.82 2.85 16.88
N PRO A 2 -11.84 4.10 17.39
CA PRO A 2 -12.97 5.05 17.30
C PRO A 2 -12.80 6.17 16.27
N THR A 3 -11.62 6.36 15.71
CA THR A 3 -11.33 7.51 14.81
C THR A 3 -12.08 7.47 13.48
N VAL A 4 -12.43 6.27 12.99
CA VAL A 4 -13.26 6.05 11.81
C VAL A 4 -14.23 4.88 12.08
N PRO A 5 -15.44 4.88 11.50
CA PRO A 5 -16.37 3.76 11.58
C PRO A 5 -15.77 2.46 11.05
N ARG A 6 -16.20 1.32 11.62
CA ARG A 6 -15.82 0.00 11.12
C ARG A 6 -16.34 -0.19 9.69
N GLY A 7 -15.56 -0.83 8.84
CA GLY A 7 -15.87 -1.01 7.41
C GLY A 7 -15.56 0.23 6.55
N THR A 8 -15.03 1.30 7.15
CA THR A 8 -14.60 2.53 6.46
C THR A 8 -13.12 2.84 6.71
N GLU A 9 -12.36 1.81 7.09
CA GLU A 9 -10.93 1.87 7.28
C GLU A 9 -10.26 2.40 6.00
N ARG A 10 -9.26 3.26 6.19
CA ARG A 10 -8.58 3.93 5.09
C ARG A 10 -7.17 4.30 5.49
N LEU A 11 -6.26 4.24 4.54
CA LEU A 11 -4.92 4.79 4.70
C LEU A 11 -5.00 6.31 4.53
N ARG A 12 -4.48 7.06 5.51
CA ARG A 12 -4.36 8.52 5.43
C ARG A 12 -2.91 8.89 5.16
N ILE A 13 -2.61 9.27 3.92
CA ILE A 13 -1.29 9.75 3.51
C ILE A 13 -1.31 11.28 3.54
N THR A 14 -0.34 11.90 4.21
CA THR A 14 -0.20 13.35 4.33
C THR A 14 1.14 13.78 3.74
N PRO A 15 1.28 13.87 2.41
CA PRO A 15 2.51 14.34 1.79
C PRO A 15 2.80 15.77 2.24
N THR A 16 4.07 16.11 2.32
CA THR A 16 4.56 17.46 2.67
C THR A 16 5.50 17.95 1.58
N PRO A 17 5.82 19.26 1.51
CA PRO A 17 6.79 19.77 0.53
C PRO A 17 8.18 19.13 0.60
N PHE A 18 8.52 18.45 1.69
CA PHE A 18 9.78 17.71 1.85
C PHE A 18 9.75 16.30 1.28
N HIS A 19 8.59 15.84 0.79
CA HIS A 19 8.49 14.58 0.06
C HIS A 19 8.71 14.87 -1.42
N SER A 20 9.90 14.55 -1.91
CA SER A 20 10.23 14.66 -3.34
C SER A 20 9.43 13.68 -4.18
N ASP A 21 9.35 13.93 -5.49
CA ASP A 21 8.67 13.05 -6.44
C ASP A 21 9.21 11.62 -6.41
N ALA A 22 10.53 11.46 -6.20
CA ALA A 22 11.16 10.15 -6.05
C ALA A 22 10.66 9.38 -4.81
N LEU A 23 10.37 10.08 -3.71
CA LEU A 23 9.80 9.46 -2.51
C LEU A 23 8.34 9.07 -2.72
N ILE A 24 7.57 9.90 -3.44
CA ILE A 24 6.18 9.60 -3.79
C ILE A 24 6.10 8.39 -4.74
N ALA A 25 6.97 8.32 -5.75
CA ALA A 25 7.04 7.18 -6.65
C ALA A 25 7.38 5.88 -5.90
N LYS A 26 8.36 5.94 -4.98
CA LYS A 26 8.69 4.79 -4.14
C LYS A 26 7.53 4.35 -3.24
N LEU A 27 6.76 5.30 -2.70
CA LEU A 27 5.56 5.00 -1.92
C LEU A 27 4.50 4.31 -2.79
N GLN A 28 4.28 4.80 -4.02
CA GLN A 28 3.36 4.19 -4.98
C GLN A 28 3.73 2.73 -5.27
N ASP A 29 5.00 2.47 -5.60
CA ASP A 29 5.49 1.11 -5.90
C ASP A 29 5.24 0.15 -4.71
N ALA A 30 5.56 0.59 -3.50
CA ALA A 30 5.37 -0.21 -2.28
C ALA A 30 3.88 -0.48 -1.97
N LEU A 31 2.99 0.49 -2.23
CA LEU A 31 1.55 0.29 -2.05
C LEU A 31 1.00 -0.72 -3.05
N VAL A 32 1.41 -0.66 -4.31
CA VAL A 32 1.00 -1.62 -5.34
C VAL A 32 1.44 -3.03 -4.98
N GLU A 33 2.70 -3.20 -4.58
CA GLU A 33 3.21 -4.50 -4.10
C GLU A 33 2.39 -5.03 -2.92
N THR A 34 2.09 -4.17 -1.94
CA THR A 34 1.30 -4.55 -0.76
C THR A 34 -0.14 -4.92 -1.12
N TRP A 35 -0.77 -4.16 -2.02
CA TRP A 35 -2.13 -4.44 -2.51
C TRP A 35 -2.18 -5.79 -3.21
N ASP A 36 -1.21 -6.07 -4.08
CA ASP A 36 -1.10 -7.34 -4.80
C ASP A 36 -0.89 -8.51 -3.82
N ALA A 37 0.02 -8.36 -2.86
CA ALA A 37 0.34 -9.40 -1.87
C ALA A 37 -0.85 -9.74 -0.95
N LEU A 38 -1.66 -8.73 -0.60
CA LEU A 38 -2.85 -8.89 0.25
C LEU A 38 -4.12 -9.23 -0.56
N GLY A 39 -4.06 -9.18 -1.88
CA GLY A 39 -5.22 -9.40 -2.74
C GLY A 39 -6.31 -8.33 -2.60
N ILE A 40 -5.94 -7.10 -2.25
CA ILE A 40 -6.90 -5.99 -2.11
C ILE A 40 -7.31 -5.53 -3.52
N PRO A 41 -8.62 -5.42 -3.82
CA PRO A 41 -9.06 -4.98 -5.14
C PRO A 41 -8.70 -3.52 -5.40
N TYR A 42 -8.30 -3.24 -6.63
CA TYR A 42 -8.10 -1.87 -7.10
C TYR A 42 -9.44 -1.18 -7.36
N GLY A 43 -9.44 0.16 -7.29
CA GLY A 43 -10.59 0.97 -7.66
C GLY A 43 -10.90 0.90 -9.15
N SER A 44 -11.89 1.67 -9.62
CA SER A 44 -12.34 1.66 -11.01
C SER A 44 -11.25 2.01 -12.04
N ALA A 45 -10.18 2.69 -11.64
CA ALA A 45 -9.02 2.99 -12.48
C ALA A 45 -8.10 1.77 -12.73
N GLY A 46 -8.31 0.65 -12.02
CA GLY A 46 -7.50 -0.55 -12.13
C GLY A 46 -6.13 -0.45 -11.44
N ARG A 47 -5.28 -1.46 -11.67
CA ARG A 47 -3.92 -1.52 -11.14
C ARG A 47 -3.01 -0.55 -11.90
N PRO A 48 -2.33 0.40 -11.22
CA PRO A 48 -1.42 1.31 -11.89
C PRO A 48 -0.16 0.59 -12.40
N ILE A 49 0.45 1.16 -13.43
CA ILE A 49 1.72 0.67 -13.98
C ILE A 49 2.84 1.19 -13.08
N VAL A 50 3.62 0.28 -12.52
CA VAL A 50 4.77 0.58 -11.65
C VAL A 50 6.02 -0.07 -12.20
N ALA A 51 7.17 0.58 -12.01
CA ALA A 51 8.45 -0.03 -12.29
C ALA A 51 8.65 -1.22 -11.34
N LYS A 52 9.18 -2.34 -11.85
CA LYS A 52 9.36 -3.55 -11.04
C LYS A 52 10.35 -3.25 -9.91
N SER A 53 9.91 -3.34 -8.66
CA SER A 53 10.79 -3.22 -7.50
C SER A 53 11.49 -4.57 -7.25
N ASP A 54 12.82 -4.57 -7.27
CA ASP A 54 13.65 -5.76 -7.02
C ASP A 54 13.72 -6.17 -5.53
N ARG A 55 13.09 -5.40 -4.64
CA ARG A 55 13.08 -5.68 -3.20
C ARG A 55 11.90 -6.57 -2.83
N ILE A 56 11.97 -7.83 -3.24
CA ILE A 56 11.05 -8.88 -2.81
C ILE A 56 11.34 -9.14 -1.32
N VAL A 57 10.62 -8.47 -0.42
CA VAL A 57 10.51 -8.95 0.95
C VAL A 57 9.22 -9.75 0.99
N PRO A 58 9.27 -11.09 0.97
CA PRO A 58 8.06 -11.86 1.16
C PRO A 58 7.46 -11.43 2.50
N LEU A 59 6.23 -10.89 2.47
CA LEU A 59 5.41 -10.70 3.66
C LEU A 59 5.09 -12.11 4.18
N ILE A 60 6.04 -12.71 4.89
CA ILE A 60 5.81 -13.92 5.68
C ILE A 60 4.90 -13.47 6.82
N MET A 61 3.59 -13.48 6.56
CA MET A 61 2.61 -13.46 7.62
C MET A 61 2.76 -14.80 8.33
N ALA A 62 3.57 -14.83 9.40
CA ALA A 62 3.51 -15.92 10.35
C ALA A 62 2.06 -15.97 10.81
N LYS A 63 1.35 -17.02 10.41
CA LYS A 63 0.00 -17.33 10.86
C LYS A 63 0.10 -17.35 12.38
N ALA A 64 -0.32 -16.27 13.04
CA ALA A 64 -0.41 -16.23 14.49
C ALA A 64 -1.46 -17.29 14.85
N GLY A 65 -0.98 -18.41 15.38
CA GLY A 65 -1.81 -19.52 15.79
C GLY A 65 -2.64 -19.20 17.02
N GLY A 66 -3.73 -19.94 17.18
CA GLY A 66 -4.64 -19.90 18.33
C GLY A 66 -6.06 -19.58 17.91
#